data_AF-A0A5S3RJ93-F1
#
_entry.id   AF-A0A5S3RJ93-F1
#
_cell.length_a   1.000
_cell.length_b   1.000
_cell.length_c   1.000
_cell.angle_alpha   90.00
_cell.angle_beta   90.00
_cell.angle_gamma   90.00
#
_symmetry.space_group_name_H-M   'P 1'
#
loop_
_entity.id
_entity.type
_entity.pdbx_description
1 polymer ?
#
loop_
_entity_poly.entity_id
_entity_poly.type
_entity_poly.pdbx_seq_one_letter_code
_entity_poly.pdbx_strand_id
1 'polypeptide(L)' 'MQHIVRSIKDKIEKAKSMPAYKAGRKAELAEKALDETVQLISEMVSRIEILEATYGEID' A
#
# COMPACT_ATOMS: atom_id res chain seq x y z
N MET A 1 0.29 11.08 5.34
CA MET A 1 0.65 9.75 4.82
C MET A 1 -0.22 8.63 5.42
N GLN A 2 -0.28 8.49 6.75
CA GLN A 2 -1.09 7.46 7.42
C GLN A 2 -2.58 7.45 7.01
N HIS A 3 -3.20 8.62 6.86
CA HIS A 3 -4.60 8.71 6.41
C HIS A 3 -4.85 8.18 4.99
N ILE A 4 -3.86 8.32 4.10
CA ILE A 4 -3.98 7.84 2.71
C ILE A 4 -3.88 6.32 2.68
N VAL A 5 -2.90 5.75 3.40
CA VAL A 5 -2.75 4.29 3.55
C VAL A 5 -4.00 3.66 4.19
N ARG A 6 -4.56 4.31 5.22
CA ARG A 6 -5.79 3.84 5.89
C ARG A 6 -7.00 3.87 4.95
N SER A 7 -7.18 4.97 4.22
CA SER A 7 -8.28 5.10 3.25
C SER A 7 -8.19 4.08 2.12
N ILE A 8 -6.98 3.69 1.74
CA ILE A 8 -6.75 2.69 0.70
C ILE A 8 -7.06 1.28 1.23
N LYS A 9 -6.61 0.95 2.45
CA LYS A 9 -6.95 -0.31 3.13
C LYS A 9 -8.46 -0.49 3.30
N ASP A 10 -9.18 0.56 3.69
CA ASP A 10 -10.64 0.52 3.85
C ASP A 10 -11.38 0.28 2.53
N LYS A 11 -10.83 0.77 1.41
CA LYS A 11 -11.39 0.52 0.07
C LYS A 11 -11.16 -0.92 -0.40
N ILE A 12 -10.03 -1.54 -0.06
CA ILE A 12 -9.79 -2.98 -0.31
C ILE A 12 -10.77 -3.81 0.50
N GLU A 13 -10.88 -3.56 1.80
CA GLU A 13 -11.79 -4.30 2.70
C GLU A 13 -13.24 -4.26 2.18
N LYS A 14 -13.68 -3.08 1.73
CA LYS A 14 -14.97 -2.93 1.06
C LYS A 14 -15.06 -3.73 -0.24
N ALA A 15 -14.03 -3.74 -1.07
CA ALA A 15 -14.00 -4.52 -2.31
C ALA A 15 -14.09 -6.04 -2.04
N LYS A 16 -13.39 -6.53 -1.02
CA LYS A 16 -13.45 -7.94 -0.55
C LYS A 16 -14.85 -8.34 -0.05
N SER A 17 -15.61 -7.40 0.50
CA SER A 17 -16.98 -7.63 0.96
C SER A 17 -18.03 -7.67 -0.17
N MET A 18 -17.67 -7.31 -1.41
CA MET A 18 -18.62 -7.31 -2.53
C MET A 18 -18.72 -8.69 -3.18
N PRO A 19 -19.92 -9.15 -3.59
CA PRO A 19 -20.10 -10.47 -4.20
C PRO A 19 -19.28 -10.64 -5.48
N ALA A 20 -18.54 -11.75 -5.59
CA ALA A 20 -17.58 -12.07 -6.65
C ALA A 20 -18.11 -11.99 -8.10
N TYR A 21 -19.43 -11.98 -8.30
CA TYR A 21 -20.06 -12.19 -9.61
C TYR A 21 -20.08 -10.96 -10.55
N LYS A 22 -19.73 -9.75 -10.09
CA LYS A 22 -19.62 -8.56 -10.99
C LYS A 22 -18.26 -7.85 -10.96
N ALA A 23 -17.35 -8.21 -10.06
CA ALA A 23 -16.12 -7.44 -9.79
C ALA A 23 -14.81 -8.24 -9.94
N GLY A 24 -14.86 -9.54 -10.24
CA GLY A 24 -13.74 -10.47 -10.06
C GLY A 24 -12.38 -10.00 -10.58
N ARG A 25 -12.28 -9.58 -11.85
CA ARG A 25 -10.97 -9.29 -12.47
C ARG A 25 -10.45 -7.87 -12.21
N LYS A 26 -11.33 -6.87 -12.13
CA LYS A 26 -10.91 -5.48 -11.86
C LYS A 26 -10.57 -5.27 -10.39
N ALA A 27 -11.29 -5.95 -9.49
CA ALA A 27 -10.96 -5.94 -8.07
C ALA A 27 -9.62 -6.63 -7.81
N GLU A 28 -9.40 -7.82 -8.39
CA GLU A 28 -8.14 -8.55 -8.27
C GLU A 28 -6.93 -7.76 -8.80
N LEU A 29 -7.07 -7.10 -9.96
CA LEU A 29 -6.00 -6.22 -10.49
C LEU A 29 -5.75 -5.02 -9.59
N ALA A 30 -6.78 -4.44 -8.99
CA ALA A 30 -6.65 -3.32 -8.07
C ALA A 30 -6.02 -3.75 -6.74
N GLU A 31 -6.35 -4.93 -6.22
CA GLU A 31 -5.73 -5.51 -5.02
C GLU A 31 -4.24 -5.80 -5.27
N LYS A 32 -3.91 -6.41 -6.41
CA LYS A 32 -2.52 -6.70 -6.77
C LYS A 32 -1.67 -5.43 -6.92
N ALA A 33 -2.17 -4.43 -7.65
CA ALA A 33 -1.46 -3.16 -7.82
C ALA A 33 -1.22 -2.44 -6.49
N LEU A 34 -2.13 -2.65 -5.54
CA LEU A 34 -2.03 -2.06 -4.21
C LEU A 34 -1.04 -2.79 -3.32
N ASP A 35 -1.03 -4.12 -3.32
CA ASP A 35 0.01 -4.89 -2.63
C ASP A 35 1.41 -4.51 -3.14
N GLU A 36 1.58 -4.38 -4.46
CA GLU A 36 2.83 -3.91 -5.07
C GLU A 36 3.21 -2.49 -4.59
N THR A 37 2.24 -1.59 -4.47
CA THR A 37 2.47 -0.21 -4.00
C THR A 37 2.87 -0.18 -2.52
N VAL A 38 2.22 -0.98 -1.67
CA VAL A 38 2.55 -1.08 -0.24
C VAL A 38 3.96 -1.62 -0.05
N GLN A 39 4.33 -2.63 -0.86
CA GLN A 39 5.68 -3.18 -0.83
C GLN A 39 6.72 -2.11 -1.21
N LEU A 40 6.50 -1.37 -2.30
CA LEU A 40 7.41 -0.30 -2.73
C LEU A 40 7.56 0.79 -1.65
N ILE A 41 6.46 1.22 -1.02
CA ILE A 41 6.52 2.20 0.07
C ILE A 41 7.33 1.66 1.25
N SER A 42 7.13 0.38 1.60
CA SER A 42 7.87 -0.24 2.71
C SER A 42 9.37 -0.32 2.42
N GLU A 43 9.76 -0.66 1.20
CA GLU A 43 11.15 -0.63 0.75
C GLU A 43 11.74 0.79 0.79
N MET A 44 10.98 1.80 0.37
CA MET A 44 11.41 3.19 0.44
C MET A 44 11.63 3.66 1.88
N VAL A 45 10.74 3.32 2.81
CA VAL A 45 10.88 3.63 4.24
C VAL A 45 12.15 2.96 4.79
N SER A 46 12.34 1.67 4.54
CA SER A 46 13.55 0.97 5.00
C SER A 46 14.84 1.58 4.44
N ARG A 47 14.84 2.02 3.17
CA ARG A 47 15.98 2.72 2.59
C ARG A 47 16.24 4.07 3.24
N ILE A 48 15.20 4.81 3.60
CA ILE A 48 15.32 6.08 4.33
C ILE A 48 15.92 5.81 5.71
N GLU A 49 15.40 4.83 6.46
CA GLU A 49 15.93 4.46 7.78
C GLU A 49 17.42 4.07 7.73
N ILE A 50 17.83 3.31 6.69
CA ILE A 50 19.24 2.97 6.47
C ILE A 50 20.07 4.22 6.19
N LEU A 51 19.57 5.13 5.36
CA LEU A 51 20.27 6.37 5.01
C LEU A 51 20.40 7.28 6.23
N GLU A 52 19.35 7.43 7.03
CA GLU A 52 19.36 8.19 8.29
C GLU A 52 20.33 7.58 9.31
N ALA A 53 20.35 6.24 9.43
CA ALA A 53 21.31 5.55 10.31
C ALA A 53 22.76 5.70 9.84
N THR A 54 22.99 5.83 8.53
CA THR A 54 24.33 5.90 7.93
C THR A 54 24.88 7.33 7.88
N TYR A 55 24.02 8.31 7.62
CA TYR A 55 24.42 9.69 7.32
C TYR A 55 23.85 10.74 8.29
N GLY A 56 23.02 10.34 9.25
CA GLY A 56 22.27 11.24 10.14
C GLY A 56 20.91 11.65 9.56
N GLU A 57 20.01 12.15 10.41
CA GLU A 57 18.71 12.69 9.98
C GLU A 57 18.93 13.92 9.08
N ILE A 58 18.21 13.97 7.96
CA ILE A 58 18.15 15.14 7.09
C ILE A 58 16.94 15.97 7.54
N ASP A 59 17.19 17.11 8.18
CA ASP A 59 16.18 18.12 8.57
C ASP A 59 15.41 18.70 7.36
#